data_AF-A0A197SMW8-F1
#
_entry.id   AF-A0A197SMW8-F1
#
_cell.length_a   1.000
_cell.length_b   1.000
_cell.length_c   1.000
_cell.angle_alpha   90.00
_cell.angle_beta   90.00
_cell.angle_gamma   90.00
#
_symmetry.space_group_name_H-M   'P 1'
#
loop_
_entity.id
_entity.type
_entity.pdbx_description
1 polymer ?
#
loop_
_entity_poly.entity_id
_entity_poly.type
_entity_poly.pdbx_seq_one_letter_code
_entity_poly.pdbx_strand_id
1 'polypeptide(L)'
;MTFEPVNPAAVNDSADPADAYENAPEIAREIGWVADRAAAGHPVDPAVGREFWLREAALLDRIALQETAAYAPESAVFAIRTAQEAARRLIAFDSVHSGLSCRGAELATDADRRDYVREQYRRWSLSRPHRACGERAAPECDTHGH
;
A
#
# COMPACT_ATOMS: atom_id res chain seq x y z
N MET A 1 35.24 -10.77 -34.35
CA MET A 1 34.43 -9.78 -33.61
C MET A 1 33.10 -10.42 -33.29
N THR A 2 32.99 -11.03 -32.12
CA THR A 2 31.74 -11.60 -31.60
C THR A 2 31.02 -10.49 -30.83
N PHE A 3 29.84 -10.09 -31.30
CA PHE A 3 28.92 -9.25 -30.54
C PHE A 3 28.22 -10.17 -29.52
N GLU A 4 28.51 -10.00 -28.24
CA GLU A 4 27.65 -10.54 -27.20
C GLU A 4 26.30 -9.82 -27.26
N PRO A 5 25.16 -10.54 -27.19
CA PRO A 5 23.89 -9.89 -26.98
C PRO A 5 23.86 -9.33 -25.56
N VAL A 6 23.88 -8.00 -25.43
CA VAL A 6 23.43 -7.33 -24.21
C VAL A 6 22.01 -7.83 -23.94
N ASN A 7 21.88 -8.64 -22.90
CA ASN A 7 20.61 -9.11 -22.39
C ASN A 7 20.03 -7.98 -21.52
N PRO A 8 18.98 -7.25 -21.95
CA PRO A 8 18.44 -6.13 -21.17
C PRO A 8 17.66 -6.57 -19.92
N ALA A 9 17.63 -7.87 -19.60
CA ALA A 9 16.89 -8.42 -18.46
C ALA A 9 17.61 -8.26 -17.10
N ALA A 10 18.81 -7.68 -17.04
CA ALA A 10 19.62 -7.59 -15.82
C ALA A 10 19.47 -6.28 -15.02
N VAL A 11 18.35 -5.57 -15.17
CA VAL A 11 18.00 -4.40 -14.32
C VAL A 11 16.56 -4.48 -13.84
N ASN A 12 16.30 -5.46 -12.99
CA ASN A 12 15.35 -5.31 -11.89
C ASN A 12 15.75 -6.33 -10.84
N ASP A 13 16.80 -5.98 -10.10
CA ASP A 13 17.18 -6.64 -8.85
C ASP A 13 15.92 -6.73 -7.99
N SER A 14 15.58 -7.95 -7.61
CA SER A 14 14.35 -8.34 -6.96
C SER A 14 14.19 -7.65 -5.60
N ALA A 15 13.50 -6.52 -5.57
CA ALA A 15 12.85 -6.08 -4.33
C ALA A 15 11.74 -7.10 -4.03
N ASP A 16 11.72 -7.66 -2.81
CA ASP A 16 10.61 -8.51 -2.40
C ASP A 16 9.34 -7.64 -2.48
N PRO A 17 8.25 -8.08 -3.13
CA PRO A 17 7.00 -7.33 -3.14
C PRO A 17 6.50 -6.96 -1.72
N ALA A 18 6.91 -7.70 -0.69
CA ALA A 18 6.66 -7.38 0.72
C ALA A 18 7.43 -6.16 1.23
N ASP A 19 8.59 -5.82 0.67
CA ASP A 19 9.43 -4.68 1.09
C ASP A 19 8.69 -3.34 0.92
N ALA A 20 7.74 -3.26 -0.03
CA ALA A 20 6.88 -2.10 -0.18
C ALA A 20 6.06 -1.79 1.09
N TYR A 21 5.90 -2.75 1.99
CA TYR A 21 5.05 -2.70 3.17
C TYR A 21 5.82 -2.79 4.50
N GLU A 22 7.13 -2.60 4.51
CA GLU A 22 7.97 -2.70 5.72
C GLU A 22 7.44 -1.84 6.89
N ASN A 23 6.97 -0.63 6.60
CA ASN A 23 6.42 0.30 7.58
C ASN A 23 4.89 0.18 7.78
N ALA A 24 4.27 -0.86 7.23
CA ALA A 24 2.83 -1.00 7.26
C ALA A 24 2.32 -1.47 8.64
N PRO A 25 1.17 -0.97 9.11
CA PRO A 25 0.48 -1.51 10.28
C PRO A 25 0.25 -3.03 10.19
N GLU A 26 0.17 -3.71 11.33
CA GLU A 26 -0.26 -5.11 11.37
C GLU A 26 -1.61 -5.31 10.67
N ILE A 27 -1.78 -6.45 9.99
CA ILE A 27 -2.97 -6.77 9.17
C ILE A 27 -4.25 -6.66 9.99
N ALA A 28 -4.29 -7.23 11.21
CA ALA A 28 -5.50 -7.17 12.05
C ALA A 28 -5.90 -5.73 12.41
N ARG A 29 -4.90 -4.89 12.75
CA ARG A 29 -5.13 -3.48 13.05
C ARG A 29 -5.62 -2.72 11.82
N GLU A 30 -5.08 -3.03 10.66
CA GLU A 30 -5.46 -2.41 9.39
C GLU A 30 -6.88 -2.84 8.95
N ILE A 31 -7.27 -4.10 9.15
CA ILE A 31 -8.64 -4.58 8.92
C ILE A 31 -9.63 -3.78 9.77
N GLY A 32 -9.34 -3.59 11.06
CA GLY A 32 -10.19 -2.80 11.95
C GLY A 32 -10.35 -1.36 11.46
N TRP A 33 -9.27 -0.74 11.02
CA TRP A 33 -9.31 0.62 10.47
C TRP A 33 -10.12 0.72 9.17
N VAL A 34 -9.93 -0.21 8.23
CA VAL A 34 -10.67 -0.23 6.95
C VAL A 34 -12.16 -0.48 7.21
N ALA A 35 -12.51 -1.41 8.10
CA ALA A 35 -13.90 -1.71 8.45
C ALA A 35 -14.60 -0.52 9.10
N ASP A 36 -13.95 0.14 10.06
CA ASP A 36 -14.47 1.34 10.73
C ASP A 36 -14.72 2.48 9.72
N ARG A 37 -13.75 2.74 8.83
CA ARG A 37 -13.89 3.76 7.79
C ARG A 37 -14.97 3.43 6.76
N ALA A 38 -15.12 2.17 6.37
CA ALA A 38 -16.18 1.75 5.46
C ALA A 38 -17.56 1.91 6.10
N ALA A 39 -17.70 1.57 7.38
CA ALA A 39 -18.96 1.72 8.14
C ALA A 39 -19.35 3.19 8.34
N ALA A 40 -18.38 4.09 8.51
CA ALA A 40 -18.59 5.53 8.59
C ALA A 40 -19.01 6.17 7.26
N GLY A 41 -19.01 5.41 6.16
CA GLY A 41 -19.27 5.89 4.80
C GLY A 41 -18.01 6.42 4.11
N HIS A 42 -18.06 6.47 2.77
CA HIS A 42 -16.92 6.94 2.00
C HIS A 42 -16.63 8.42 2.29
N PRO A 43 -15.36 8.80 2.50
CA PRO A 43 -15.02 10.20 2.76
C PRO A 43 -15.42 11.07 1.57
N VAL A 44 -16.14 12.16 1.85
CA VAL A 44 -16.48 13.18 0.83
C VAL A 44 -15.22 13.96 0.40
N ASP A 45 -14.24 14.07 1.31
CA ASP A 45 -12.96 14.68 1.01
C ASP A 45 -12.09 13.76 0.14
N PRO A 46 -11.65 14.21 -1.05
CA PRO A 46 -10.87 13.37 -1.97
C PRO A 46 -9.54 12.86 -1.40
N ALA A 47 -8.88 13.63 -0.53
CA ALA A 47 -7.61 13.21 0.08
C ALA A 47 -7.84 12.12 1.13
N VAL A 48 -8.90 12.25 1.94
CA VAL A 48 -9.29 11.19 2.89
C VAL A 48 -9.79 9.95 2.15
N GLY A 49 -10.52 10.12 1.06
CA GLY A 49 -10.96 9.04 0.18
C GLY A 49 -9.78 8.29 -0.44
N ARG A 50 -8.76 9.03 -0.89
CA ARG A 50 -7.54 8.43 -1.45
C ARG A 50 -6.76 7.60 -0.41
N GLU A 51 -6.58 8.11 0.81
CA GLU A 51 -5.91 7.35 1.87
C GLU A 51 -6.66 6.04 2.15
N PHE A 52 -7.99 6.10 2.22
CA PHE A 52 -8.83 4.91 2.40
C PHE A 52 -8.59 3.86 1.32
N TRP A 53 -8.75 4.23 0.05
CA TRP A 53 -8.59 3.29 -1.07
C TRP A 53 -7.16 2.76 -1.17
N LEU A 54 -6.15 3.59 -0.87
CA LEU A 54 -4.76 3.16 -0.89
C LEU A 54 -4.47 2.12 0.20
N ARG A 55 -4.99 2.35 1.41
CA ARG A 55 -4.78 1.46 2.55
C ARG A 55 -5.57 0.15 2.43
N GLU A 56 -6.79 0.20 1.89
CA GLU A 56 -7.57 -1.00 1.52
C GLU A 56 -6.81 -1.85 0.50
N ALA A 57 -6.35 -1.24 -0.60
CA ALA A 57 -5.63 -1.95 -1.66
C ALA A 57 -4.32 -2.56 -1.15
N ALA A 58 -3.55 -1.81 -0.35
CA ALA A 58 -2.30 -2.28 0.25
C ALA A 58 -2.53 -3.45 1.23
N LEU A 59 -3.58 -3.38 2.05
CA LEU A 59 -3.95 -4.46 2.96
C LEU A 59 -4.25 -5.76 2.22
N LEU A 60 -5.08 -5.69 1.18
CA LEU A 60 -5.47 -6.86 0.40
C LEU A 60 -4.30 -7.42 -0.41
N ASP A 61 -3.40 -6.57 -0.91
CA ASP A 61 -2.17 -7.02 -1.56
C ASP A 61 -1.25 -7.78 -0.60
N ARG A 62 -1.11 -7.33 0.65
CA ARG A 62 -0.34 -8.02 1.69
C ARG A 62 -0.94 -9.36 2.08
N ILE A 63 -2.27 -9.45 2.20
CA ILE A 63 -2.97 -10.72 2.42
C ILE A 63 -2.70 -11.67 1.24
N ALA A 64 -2.78 -11.18 0.00
CA ALA A 64 -2.48 -11.99 -1.18
C ALA A 64 -1.02 -12.50 -1.20
N LEU A 65 -0.05 -11.68 -0.78
CA LEU A 65 1.34 -12.12 -0.63
C LEU A 65 1.50 -13.21 0.44
N GLN A 66 0.88 -13.03 1.61
CA GLN A 66 0.92 -14.04 2.69
C GLN A 66 0.25 -15.35 2.28
N GLU A 67 -0.92 -15.29 1.65
CA GLU A 67 -1.66 -16.46 1.17
C GLU A 67 -0.87 -17.20 0.08
N THR A 68 -0.25 -16.48 -0.84
CA THR A 68 0.59 -17.07 -1.91
C THR A 68 1.85 -17.74 -1.33
N ALA A 69 2.42 -17.19 -0.26
CA ALA A 69 3.58 -17.77 0.41
C ALA A 69 3.22 -18.97 1.29
N ALA A 70 2.02 -18.99 1.88
CA ALA A 70 1.60 -20.01 2.83
C ALA A 70 0.89 -21.22 2.20
N TYR A 71 0.23 -21.02 1.05
CA TYR A 71 -0.67 -22.02 0.47
C TYR A 71 -0.38 -22.30 -1.00
N ALA A 72 -0.99 -23.39 -1.50
CA ALA A 72 -0.97 -23.71 -2.93
C ALA A 72 -1.64 -22.60 -3.77
N PRO A 73 -1.22 -22.40 -5.03
CA PRO A 73 -1.75 -21.33 -5.89
C PRO A 73 -3.28 -21.29 -6.00
N GLU A 74 -3.92 -22.46 -6.12
CA GLU A 74 -5.38 -22.62 -6.16
C GLU A 74 -6.07 -22.09 -4.91
N SER A 75 -5.47 -22.22 -3.73
CA SER A 75 -6.01 -21.69 -2.47
C SER A 75 -5.84 -20.16 -2.37
N ALA A 76 -4.71 -19.63 -2.86
CA ALA A 76 -4.42 -18.19 -2.84
C ALA A 76 -5.19 -17.39 -3.90
N VAL A 77 -5.84 -18.05 -4.87
CA VAL A 77 -6.45 -17.39 -6.04
C VAL A 77 -7.50 -16.34 -5.66
N PHE A 78 -8.26 -16.57 -4.58
CA PHE A 78 -9.27 -15.62 -4.12
C PHE A 78 -8.65 -14.36 -3.50
N ALA A 79 -7.58 -14.54 -2.72
CA ALA A 79 -6.84 -13.41 -2.14
C ALA A 79 -6.20 -12.56 -3.24
N ILE A 80 -5.57 -13.21 -4.23
CA ILE A 80 -5.00 -12.54 -5.41
C ILE A 80 -6.07 -11.73 -6.16
N ARG A 81 -7.23 -12.34 -6.47
CA ARG A 81 -8.31 -11.65 -7.19
C ARG A 81 -8.89 -10.48 -6.40
N THR A 82 -9.02 -10.63 -5.08
CA THR A 82 -9.49 -9.56 -4.20
C THR A 82 -8.52 -8.38 -4.18
N ALA A 83 -7.22 -8.66 -4.10
CA ALA A 83 -6.18 -7.62 -4.18
C ALA A 83 -6.20 -6.87 -5.53
N GLN A 84 -6.38 -7.60 -6.63
CA GLN A 84 -6.51 -7.01 -7.97
C GLN A 84 -7.71 -6.06 -8.07
N GLU A 85 -8.86 -6.46 -7.52
CA GLU A 85 -10.06 -5.63 -7.56
C GLU A 85 -9.92 -4.37 -6.72
N ALA A 86 -9.30 -4.47 -5.54
CA ALA A 86 -9.01 -3.29 -4.73
C ALA A 86 -8.01 -2.34 -5.43
N ALA A 87 -7.02 -2.87 -6.12
CA ALA A 87 -6.13 -2.06 -6.96
C ALA A 87 -6.90 -1.31 -8.06
N ARG A 88 -7.87 -1.97 -8.72
CA ARG A 88 -8.75 -1.32 -9.70
C ARG A 88 -9.56 -0.18 -9.09
N ARG A 89 -10.09 -0.34 -7.88
CA ARG A 89 -10.84 0.72 -7.17
C ARG A 89 -9.95 1.93 -6.88
N LEU A 90 -8.73 1.72 -6.39
CA LEU A 90 -7.77 2.81 -6.18
C LEU A 90 -7.45 3.53 -7.50
N ILE A 91 -7.16 2.79 -8.57
CA ILE A 91 -6.84 3.37 -9.88
C ILE A 91 -8.03 4.17 -10.43
N ALA A 92 -9.25 3.63 -10.31
CA ALA A 92 -10.46 4.32 -10.73
C ALA A 92 -10.67 5.61 -9.93
N PHE A 93 -10.46 5.56 -8.61
CA PHE A 93 -10.53 6.75 -7.75
C PHE A 93 -9.50 7.80 -8.16
N ASP A 94 -8.24 7.40 -8.34
CA ASP A 94 -7.14 8.29 -8.76
C ASP A 94 -7.38 8.89 -10.15
N SER A 95 -8.00 8.13 -11.07
CA SER A 95 -8.34 8.62 -12.41
C SER A 95 -9.40 9.73 -12.35
N VAL A 96 -10.38 9.63 -11.45
CA VAL A 96 -11.45 10.62 -11.28
C VAL A 96 -10.96 11.87 -10.53
N HIS A 97 -10.13 11.72 -9.50
CA HIS A 97 -9.82 12.79 -8.55
C HIS A 97 -8.43 13.41 -8.69
N SER A 98 -7.47 12.68 -9.24
CA SER A 98 -6.06 13.10 -9.29
C SER A 98 -5.62 13.56 -10.68
N GLY A 99 -6.53 13.54 -11.67
CA GLY A 99 -6.21 13.86 -13.06
C GLY A 99 -5.20 12.91 -13.71
N LEU A 100 -5.01 11.71 -13.15
CA LEU A 100 -4.18 10.64 -13.71
C LEU A 100 -4.85 10.07 -14.97
N SER A 101 -4.84 10.87 -16.05
CA SER A 101 -5.56 10.58 -17.28
C SER A 101 -4.95 9.46 -18.13
N CYS A 102 -3.77 8.91 -17.81
CA CYS A 102 -3.09 7.97 -18.72
C CYS A 102 -2.42 6.75 -18.08
N ARG A 103 -1.92 6.80 -16.84
CA ARG A 103 -1.18 5.65 -16.27
C ARG A 103 -2.07 4.49 -15.82
N GLY A 104 -3.28 4.76 -15.34
CA GLY A 104 -4.21 3.72 -14.88
C GLY A 104 -4.78 2.86 -16.03
N ALA A 105 -4.98 3.48 -17.20
CA ALA A 105 -5.48 2.82 -18.41
C ALA A 105 -4.40 1.99 -19.14
N GLU A 106 -3.11 2.29 -18.91
CA GLU A 106 -1.96 1.58 -19.48
C GLU A 106 -1.52 0.36 -18.65
N LEU A 107 -2.08 0.14 -17.45
CA LEU A 107 -1.83 -1.08 -16.66
C LEU A 107 -2.52 -2.26 -17.34
N ALA A 108 -1.78 -2.90 -18.24
CA ALA A 108 -2.26 -3.94 -19.12
C ALA A 108 -2.62 -5.23 -18.35
N THR A 109 -1.88 -5.54 -17.29
CA THR A 109 -2.02 -6.78 -16.53
C THR A 109 -2.43 -6.56 -15.09
N ASP A 110 -2.89 -7.62 -14.46
CA ASP A 110 -3.19 -7.63 -13.03
C ASP A 110 -1.95 -7.49 -12.14
N ALA A 111 -0.78 -7.91 -12.63
CA ALA A 111 0.49 -7.71 -11.93
C ALA A 111 0.83 -6.22 -11.87
N ASP A 112 0.70 -5.51 -12.99
CA ASP A 112 0.98 -4.07 -13.09
C ASP A 112 0.11 -3.25 -12.11
N ARG A 113 -1.15 -3.67 -11.91
CA ARG A 113 -2.07 -3.04 -10.96
C ARG A 113 -1.62 -3.20 -9.51
N ARG A 114 -1.08 -4.37 -9.15
CA ARG A 114 -0.56 -4.61 -7.80
C ARG A 114 0.77 -3.86 -7.57
N ASP A 115 1.60 -3.77 -8.60
CA ASP A 115 2.83 -2.96 -8.55
C ASP A 115 2.52 -1.46 -8.39
N TYR A 116 1.46 -0.97 -9.04
CA TYR A 116 0.97 0.39 -8.83
C TYR A 116 0.62 0.63 -7.36
N VAL A 117 -0.11 -0.29 -6.71
CA VAL A 117 -0.46 -0.16 -5.28
C VAL A 117 0.78 -0.08 -4.40
N ARG A 118 1.76 -0.97 -4.62
CA ARG A 118 3.02 -0.99 -3.86
C ARG A 118 3.79 0.31 -3.98
N GLU A 119 3.90 0.84 -5.20
CA GLU A 119 4.61 2.09 -5.44
C GLU A 119 3.88 3.29 -4.82
N GLN A 120 2.55 3.37 -4.95
CA GLN A 120 1.77 4.43 -4.30
C GLN A 120 1.84 4.35 -2.78
N TYR A 121 1.81 3.13 -2.22
CA TYR A 121 1.90 2.92 -0.79
C TYR A 121 3.27 3.33 -0.24
N ARG A 122 4.36 2.94 -0.92
CA ARG A 122 5.71 3.34 -0.57
C ARG A 122 5.85 4.87 -0.54
N ARG A 123 5.38 5.56 -1.60
CA ARG A 123 5.40 7.02 -1.66
C ARG A 123 4.61 7.67 -0.54
N TRP A 124 3.41 7.16 -0.26
CA TRP A 124 2.58 7.65 0.83
C TRP A 124 3.22 7.40 2.20
N SER A 125 3.80 6.23 2.43
CA SER A 125 4.47 5.88 3.68
C SER A 125 5.68 6.78 3.94
N LEU A 126 6.49 7.04 2.90
CA LEU A 126 7.66 7.92 2.97
C LEU A 126 7.29 9.41 3.11
N SER A 127 6.16 9.84 2.57
CA SER A 127 5.71 11.23 2.69
C SER A 127 5.08 11.54 4.05
N ARG A 128 4.73 10.51 4.83
CA ARG A 128 4.34 10.72 6.22
C ARG A 128 5.60 11.08 7.01
N PRO A 129 5.60 12.17 7.78
CA PRO A 129 6.63 12.33 8.79
C PRO A 129 6.54 11.09 9.69
N HIS A 130 7.63 10.32 9.75
CA HIS A 130 7.79 9.29 10.76
C HIS A 130 7.41 9.95 12.09
N ARG A 131 6.38 9.44 12.78
CA ARG A 131 6.14 9.81 14.18
C ARG A 131 7.29 9.24 15.02
N ALA A 132 8.49 9.76 14.81
CA ALA A 132 9.65 9.61 15.68
C ALA A 132 9.69 10.84 16.60
N CYS A 133 8.82 10.81 17.60
CA CYS A 133 9.03 11.39 18.93
C CYS A 133 7.86 10.85 19.76
N GLY A 134 8.04 9.81 20.57
CA GLY A 134 9.10 9.79 21.57
C GLY A 134 8.70 10.76 22.67
N GLU A 135 7.70 10.32 23.43
CA GLU A 135 7.39 10.69 24.79
C GLU A 135 8.59 11.32 25.50
N ARG A 136 8.62 12.65 25.56
CA ARG A 136 9.46 13.37 26.51
C ARG A 136 8.55 13.66 27.70
N ALA A 137 8.66 12.79 28.70
CA ALA A 137 8.10 12.99 30.02
C ALA A 137 8.33 14.45 30.43
N ALA A 138 7.24 15.14 30.76
CA ALA A 138 7.35 16.39 31.49
C ALA A 138 8.08 16.08 32.81
N PRO A 139 9.17 16.78 33.17
CA PRO A 139 9.56 16.78 34.57
C PRO A 139 8.42 17.46 35.33
N GLU A 140 7.86 16.72 36.28
CA GLU A 140 7.00 17.26 37.32
C GLU A 140 7.68 18.51 37.89
N CYS A 141 7.03 19.66 37.76
CA CYS A 141 7.43 20.85 38.50
C CYS A 141 7.04 20.62 39.97
N ASP A 142 7.91 19.96 40.71
CA ASP A 142 8.00 20.07 42.17
C ASP A 142 8.08 21.56 42.51
N THR A 143 6.96 22.10 43.00
CA THR A 143 6.95 23.41 43.67
C THR A 143 6.78 23.13 45.15
N HIS A 144 7.86 22.69 45.79
CA HIS A 144 8.03 22.71 47.24
C HIS A 144 9.04 23.80 47.62
N GLY A 145 8.63 24.68 48.53
CA GLY A 145 9.43 25.76 49.14
C GLY A 145 9.01 27.13 48.61
N HIS A 146 8.57 28.09 49.43
CA HIS A 146 8.97 28.37 50.81
C HIS A 146 7.95 29.26 51.53
#